data_AF-A0A168NAN0-F1
#
_entry.id   AF-A0A168NAN0-F1
#
_cell.length_a   1.000
_cell.length_b   1.000
_cell.length_c   1.000
_cell.angle_alpha   90.00
_cell.angle_beta   90.00
_cell.angle_gamma   90.00
#
_symmetry.space_group_name_H-M   'P 1'
#
loop_
_entity.id
_entity.type
_entity.pdbx_description
1 polymer ?
#
loop_
_entity_poly.entity_id
_entity_poly.type
_entity_poly.pdbx_seq_one_letter_code
_entity_poly.pdbx_strand_id
1 'polypeptide(L)'
;IGEGVSATVQLSHRQQDDAVFAVKIFRKRKRRETLTGYMKALAGEFCIASALNHPNIIKTLDFVRMDHDHERYCIVMEFCPEGDMYALIKQGKLQDDEIYAYFKQLLLGLNYLHSLGVAHRDLKPENLLVHKGVLKISDFGSADVFRVAWQEHSRLSDGLCGTTPYMAPEIFLDQGYWAAPVDVWAAGIILFCMKFDGVPFGSALLTDTNYPIYLRKRPLRQYDPFNKLAREPRTLMYAMLNPDCNRRIAVQDVLNMPWMQTI
;
A
#
# COMPACT_ATOMS: atom_id res chain seq x y z
N ILE A 1 -7.50 -12.14 -13.62
CA ILE A 1 -7.79 -10.70 -13.43
C ILE A 1 -6.57 -9.88 -13.03
N GLY A 2 -5.51 -10.48 -12.49
CA GLY A 2 -4.21 -9.82 -12.35
C GLY A 2 -3.07 -10.84 -12.35
N GLU A 3 -1.87 -10.44 -12.74
CA GLU A 3 -0.67 -11.27 -12.72
C GLU A 3 0.49 -10.47 -12.11
N GLY A 4 1.17 -11.06 -11.13
CA GLY A 4 2.34 -10.48 -10.47
C GLY A 4 3.48 -11.48 -10.39
N VAL A 5 4.64 -11.02 -9.91
CA VAL A 5 5.87 -11.83 -9.86
C VAL A 5 5.74 -13.05 -8.92
N SER A 6 4.94 -12.93 -7.87
CA SER A 6 4.76 -13.94 -6.82
C SER A 6 3.47 -14.75 -6.96
N ALA A 7 2.45 -14.22 -7.65
CA ALA A 7 1.12 -14.82 -7.71
C ALA A 7 0.31 -14.35 -8.92
N THR A 8 -0.70 -15.14 -9.29
CA THR A 8 -1.73 -14.77 -10.27
C THR A 8 -3.08 -14.69 -9.56
N VAL A 9 -3.88 -13.67 -9.84
CA VAL A 9 -5.22 -13.50 -9.27
C VAL A 9 -6.28 -13.89 -10.30
N GLN A 10 -7.13 -14.84 -9.94
CA GLN A 10 -8.22 -15.37 -10.76
C GLN A 10 -9.58 -15.15 -10.10
N LEU A 11 -10.63 -15.11 -10.92
CA LEU A 11 -12.01 -15.13 -10.43
C LEU A 11 -12.44 -16.57 -10.16
N SER A 12 -13.18 -16.78 -9.09
CA SER A 12 -13.78 -18.06 -8.76
C SER A 12 -15.22 -17.88 -8.31
N HIS A 13 -16.08 -18.84 -8.64
CA HIS A 13 -17.48 -18.88 -8.27
C HIS A 13 -17.70 -20.02 -7.29
N ARG A 14 -18.35 -19.73 -6.16
CA ARG A 14 -18.78 -20.77 -5.23
C ARG A 14 -20.10 -21.36 -5.72
N GLN A 15 -20.11 -22.67 -5.96
CA GLN A 15 -21.26 -23.36 -6.56
C GLN A 15 -22.54 -23.30 -5.70
N GLN A 16 -22.43 -23.16 -4.37
CA GLN A 16 -23.61 -23.17 -3.50
C GLN A 16 -24.50 -21.93 -3.65
N ASP A 17 -23.92 -20.76 -3.95
CA ASP A 17 -24.62 -19.47 -3.91
C ASP A 17 -24.19 -18.48 -5.02
N ASP A 18 -23.41 -18.95 -5.99
CA ASP A 18 -22.82 -18.16 -7.09
C ASP A 18 -22.05 -16.92 -6.62
N ALA A 19 -21.58 -16.93 -5.36
CA ALA A 19 -20.76 -15.86 -4.84
C ALA A 19 -19.41 -15.82 -5.56
N VAL A 20 -18.99 -14.62 -5.96
CA VAL A 20 -17.76 -14.37 -6.71
C VAL A 20 -16.63 -13.98 -5.77
N PHE A 21 -15.48 -14.61 -5.95
CA PHE A 21 -14.28 -14.42 -5.14
C PHE A 21 -13.06 -14.12 -6.02
N ALA A 22 -12.10 -13.40 -5.44
CA ALA A 22 -10.76 -13.27 -5.98
C ALA A 22 -9.85 -14.32 -5.32
N VAL A 23 -9.19 -15.14 -6.14
CA VAL A 23 -8.29 -16.20 -5.68
C VAL A 23 -6.87 -15.85 -6.11
N LYS A 24 -6.02 -15.48 -5.16
CA LYS A 24 -4.59 -15.23 -5.35
C LYS A 24 -3.84 -16.55 -5.29
N ILE A 25 -3.43 -17.07 -6.44
CA ILE A 25 -2.71 -18.35 -6.58
C ILE A 25 -1.21 -18.06 -6.58
N PHE A 26 -0.49 -18.63 -5.62
CA PHE A 26 0.94 -18.43 -5.50
C PHE A 26 1.73 -19.25 -6.53
N ARG A 27 2.87 -18.69 -6.97
CA ARG A 27 3.83 -19.42 -7.82
C ARG A 27 4.29 -20.69 -7.13
N LYS A 28 4.71 -21.69 -7.90
CA LYS A 28 5.38 -22.86 -7.32
C LYS A 28 6.67 -22.45 -6.60
N ARG A 29 7.01 -23.18 -5.53
CA ARG A 29 8.28 -23.08 -4.82
C ARG A 29 9.44 -23.31 -5.80
N LYS A 30 10.45 -22.44 -5.76
CA LYS A 30 11.67 -22.61 -6.57
C LYS A 30 12.58 -23.65 -5.91
N ARG A 31 13.38 -24.38 -6.70
CA ARG A 31 14.31 -25.41 -6.16
C ARG A 31 15.28 -24.88 -5.10
N ARG A 32 15.67 -23.61 -5.19
CA ARG A 32 16.56 -22.93 -4.23
C ARG A 32 15.90 -22.55 -2.90
N GLU A 33 14.58 -22.65 -2.80
CA GLU A 33 13.83 -22.27 -1.60
C GLU A 33 13.53 -23.50 -0.75
N THR A 34 13.73 -23.38 0.56
CA THR A 34 13.29 -24.42 1.50
C THR A 34 11.76 -24.43 1.56
N LEU A 35 11.16 -25.61 1.77
CA LEU A 35 9.72 -25.74 1.97
C LEU A 35 9.26 -24.87 3.14
N THR A 36 9.97 -24.93 4.27
CA THR A 36 9.68 -24.12 5.45
C THR A 36 9.72 -22.63 5.18
N GLY A 37 10.73 -22.12 4.46
CA GLY A 37 10.84 -20.70 4.14
C GLY A 37 9.71 -20.22 3.22
N TYR A 38 9.40 -21.01 2.19
CA TYR A 38 8.29 -20.74 1.29
C TYR A 38 6.94 -20.73 2.04
N MET A 39 6.67 -21.76 2.86
CA MET A 39 5.43 -21.84 3.64
C MET A 39 5.31 -20.70 4.66
N LYS A 40 6.42 -20.28 5.30
CA LYS A 40 6.42 -19.13 6.21
C LYS A 40 6.04 -17.84 5.50
N ALA A 41 6.53 -17.61 4.28
CA ALA A 41 6.18 -16.42 3.50
C ALA A 41 4.67 -16.41 3.16
N LEU A 42 4.14 -17.54 2.67
CA LEU A 42 2.72 -17.64 2.32
C LEU A 42 1.80 -17.51 3.54
N ALA A 43 2.10 -18.25 4.60
CA ALA A 43 1.34 -18.21 5.83
C ALA A 43 1.44 -16.84 6.51
N GLY A 44 2.58 -16.16 6.42
CA GLY A 44 2.75 -14.80 6.94
C GLY A 44 1.77 -13.81 6.33
N GLU A 45 1.66 -13.79 4.99
CA GLU A 45 0.68 -12.95 4.28
C GLU A 45 -0.75 -13.25 4.75
N PHE A 46 -1.14 -14.52 4.80
CA PHE A 46 -2.48 -14.91 5.24
C PHE A 46 -2.74 -14.58 6.71
N CYS A 47 -1.80 -14.84 7.61
CA CYS A 47 -1.95 -14.58 9.05
C CYS A 47 -2.13 -13.09 9.33
N ILE A 48 -1.40 -12.22 8.62
CA ILE A 48 -1.62 -10.77 8.72
C ILE A 48 -3.01 -10.44 8.19
N ALA A 49 -3.30 -10.81 6.93
CA ALA A 49 -4.52 -10.38 6.27
C ALA A 49 -5.81 -10.89 6.94
N SER A 50 -5.82 -12.13 7.44
CA SER A 50 -6.98 -12.74 8.12
C SER A 50 -7.28 -12.15 9.50
N ALA A 51 -6.30 -11.51 10.14
CA ALA A 51 -6.48 -10.82 11.42
C ALA A 51 -7.07 -9.41 11.28
N LEU A 52 -7.16 -8.88 10.05
CA LEU A 52 -7.62 -7.53 9.77
C LEU A 52 -9.12 -7.50 9.50
N ASN A 53 -9.81 -6.52 10.07
CA ASN A 53 -11.23 -6.28 9.87
C ASN A 53 -11.54 -4.78 9.89
N HIS A 54 -11.60 -4.19 8.71
CA HIS A 54 -11.89 -2.77 8.52
C HIS A 54 -12.47 -2.54 7.11
N PRO A 55 -13.42 -1.60 6.90
CA PRO A 55 -14.05 -1.39 5.60
C PRO A 55 -13.04 -1.10 4.47
N ASN A 56 -11.95 -0.39 4.80
CA ASN A 56 -10.90 -0.03 3.86
C ASN A 56 -9.77 -1.05 3.72
N ILE A 57 -9.96 -2.28 4.21
CA ILE A 57 -9.05 -3.41 4.02
C ILE A 57 -9.81 -4.52 3.26
N ILE A 58 -9.12 -5.19 2.33
CA ILE A 58 -9.70 -6.34 1.62
C ILE A 58 -9.99 -7.47 2.60
N LYS A 59 -11.18 -8.06 2.49
CA LYS A 59 -11.56 -9.21 3.31
C LYS A 59 -10.90 -10.48 2.78
N THR A 60 -9.95 -11.00 3.54
CA THR A 60 -9.35 -12.31 3.34
C THR A 60 -10.18 -13.39 4.03
N LEU A 61 -10.50 -14.46 3.30
CA LEU A 61 -11.46 -15.48 3.73
C LEU A 61 -10.77 -16.79 4.12
N ASP A 62 -9.84 -17.27 3.30
CA ASP A 62 -9.26 -18.60 3.50
C ASP A 62 -7.86 -18.74 2.86
N PHE A 63 -7.10 -19.71 3.35
CA PHE A 63 -5.82 -20.15 2.80
C PHE A 63 -5.89 -21.62 2.45
N VAL A 64 -5.89 -21.91 1.15
CA VAL A 64 -6.24 -23.23 0.62
C VAL A 64 -5.05 -23.84 -0.12
N ARG A 65 -4.79 -25.12 0.14
CA ARG A 65 -3.94 -25.93 -0.73
C ARG A 65 -4.78 -26.44 -1.90
N MET A 66 -4.46 -26.00 -3.11
CA MET A 66 -5.21 -26.33 -4.32
C MET A 66 -4.94 -27.76 -4.83
N ASP A 67 -3.75 -28.28 -4.56
CA ASP A 67 -3.27 -29.52 -5.15
C ASP A 67 -2.35 -30.24 -4.16
N HIS A 68 -2.63 -31.53 -3.90
CA HIS A 68 -1.85 -32.36 -2.99
C HIS A 68 -0.46 -32.69 -3.53
N ASP A 69 -0.30 -32.77 -4.86
CA ASP A 69 0.91 -33.28 -5.50
C ASP A 69 1.87 -32.16 -5.91
N HIS A 70 1.39 -30.91 -6.00
CA HIS A 70 2.14 -29.83 -6.64
C HIS A 70 2.43 -28.61 -5.76
N GLU A 71 2.22 -28.68 -4.44
CA GLU A 71 2.51 -27.60 -3.48
C GLU A 71 1.93 -26.24 -3.92
N ARG A 72 0.73 -26.25 -4.53
CA ARG A 72 0.03 -25.03 -4.97
C ARG A 72 -0.90 -24.55 -3.88
N TYR A 73 -0.75 -23.29 -3.52
CA TYR A 73 -1.51 -22.64 -2.45
C TYR A 73 -2.17 -21.38 -3.01
N CYS A 74 -3.29 -21.00 -2.41
CA CYS A 74 -3.96 -19.75 -2.73
C CYS A 74 -4.56 -19.08 -1.49
N ILE A 75 -4.77 -17.77 -1.59
CA ILE A 75 -5.61 -17.01 -0.67
C ILE A 75 -6.92 -16.68 -1.38
N VAL A 76 -8.04 -16.95 -0.72
CA VAL A 76 -9.39 -16.58 -1.16
C VAL A 76 -9.76 -15.24 -0.51
N MET A 77 -10.24 -14.30 -1.31
CA MET A 77 -10.57 -12.92 -0.90
C MET A 77 -11.91 -12.49 -1.49
N GLU A 78 -12.53 -11.47 -0.90
CA GLU A 78 -13.64 -10.77 -1.55
C GLU A 78 -13.23 -10.23 -2.94
N PHE A 79 -14.17 -10.21 -3.88
CA PHE A 79 -13.94 -9.65 -5.20
C PHE A 79 -14.39 -8.19 -5.28
N CYS A 80 -13.54 -7.35 -5.86
CA CYS A 80 -13.79 -5.93 -6.14
C CYS A 80 -13.98 -5.71 -7.65
N PRO A 81 -15.22 -5.71 -8.18
CA PRO A 81 -15.51 -5.64 -9.62
C PRO A 81 -15.07 -4.33 -10.29
N GLU A 82 -14.99 -3.22 -9.55
CA GLU A 82 -14.51 -1.95 -10.09
C GLU A 82 -12.99 -1.92 -10.34
N GLY A 83 -12.27 -2.95 -9.90
CA GLY A 83 -10.85 -3.14 -10.16
C GLY A 83 -9.96 -2.31 -9.24
N ASP A 84 -8.74 -2.08 -9.70
CA ASP A 84 -7.71 -1.35 -8.96
C ASP A 84 -7.69 0.16 -9.29
N MET A 85 -7.11 0.93 -8.37
CA MET A 85 -6.98 2.38 -8.49
C MET A 85 -6.08 2.78 -9.66
N TYR A 86 -5.10 1.94 -10.05
CA TYR A 86 -4.26 2.22 -11.21
C TYR A 86 -5.10 2.32 -12.49
N ALA A 87 -5.98 1.34 -12.74
CA ALA A 87 -6.88 1.33 -13.88
C ALA A 87 -7.85 2.52 -13.85
N LEU A 88 -8.36 2.89 -12.66
CA LEU A 88 -9.23 4.07 -12.47
C LEU A 88 -8.51 5.39 -12.80
N ILE A 89 -7.26 5.55 -12.34
CA ILE A 89 -6.42 6.72 -12.68
C ILE A 89 -6.21 6.80 -14.20
N LYS A 90 -5.89 5.67 -14.85
CA LYS A 90 -5.66 5.61 -16.31
C LYS A 90 -6.89 5.89 -17.15
N GLN A 91 -8.09 5.74 -16.60
CA GLN A 91 -9.32 6.17 -17.29
C GLN A 91 -9.46 7.70 -17.32
N GLY A 92 -8.76 8.44 -16.45
CA GLY A 92 -8.76 9.90 -16.42
C GLY A 92 -10.10 10.52 -16.00
N LYS A 93 -10.93 9.78 -15.26
CA LYS A 93 -12.31 10.20 -14.91
C LYS A 93 -12.47 10.69 -13.47
N LEU A 94 -11.50 10.45 -12.60
CA LEU A 94 -11.58 10.81 -11.18
C LEU A 94 -11.59 12.33 -11.00
N GLN A 95 -12.63 12.83 -10.35
CA GLN A 95 -12.73 14.24 -9.95
C GLN A 95 -12.02 14.50 -8.63
N ASP A 96 -11.75 15.77 -8.31
CA ASP A 96 -11.02 16.16 -7.11
C ASP A 96 -11.66 15.64 -5.81
N ASP A 97 -12.98 15.76 -5.70
CA ASP A 97 -13.77 15.26 -4.58
C ASP A 97 -13.66 13.74 -4.44
N GLU A 98 -13.76 12.99 -5.54
CA GLU A 98 -13.56 11.54 -5.55
C GLU A 98 -12.14 11.16 -5.11
N ILE A 99 -11.11 11.86 -5.64
CA ILE A 99 -9.70 11.63 -5.29
C ILE A 99 -9.49 11.84 -3.80
N TYR A 100 -10.00 12.93 -3.24
CA TYR A 100 -9.84 13.23 -1.83
C TYR A 100 -10.64 12.27 -0.94
N ALA A 101 -11.83 11.83 -1.37
CA ALA A 101 -12.61 10.81 -0.67
C ALA A 101 -11.88 9.46 -0.63
N TYR A 102 -11.37 8.97 -1.77
CA TYR A 102 -10.57 7.74 -1.81
C TYR A 102 -9.28 7.87 -1.00
N PHE A 103 -8.62 9.02 -1.08
CA PHE A 103 -7.42 9.27 -0.30
C PHE A 103 -7.68 9.27 1.21
N LYS A 104 -8.78 9.87 1.67
CA LYS A 104 -9.22 9.78 3.08
C LYS A 104 -9.47 8.34 3.50
N GLN A 105 -10.12 7.55 2.64
CA GLN A 105 -10.35 6.12 2.88
C GLN A 105 -9.05 5.31 2.98
N LEU A 106 -8.05 5.60 2.14
CA LEU A 106 -6.70 5.03 2.26
C LEU A 106 -6.08 5.36 3.61
N LEU A 107 -6.15 6.62 4.04
CA LEU A 107 -5.63 7.05 5.35
C LEU A 107 -6.37 6.38 6.52
N LEU A 108 -7.68 6.19 6.44
CA LEU A 108 -8.43 5.44 7.45
C LEU A 108 -7.97 3.98 7.55
N GLY A 109 -7.79 3.31 6.42
CA GLY A 109 -7.22 1.96 6.36
C GLY A 109 -5.81 1.90 6.95
N LEU A 110 -4.95 2.88 6.64
CA LEU A 110 -3.60 2.92 7.19
C LEU A 110 -3.57 3.21 8.68
N ASN A 111 -4.41 4.13 9.16
CA ASN A 111 -4.52 4.42 10.58
C ASN A 111 -4.92 3.15 11.35
N TYR A 112 -5.84 2.36 10.81
CA TYR A 112 -6.20 1.05 11.36
C TYR A 112 -5.00 0.09 11.40
N LEU A 113 -4.29 -0.11 10.29
CA LEU A 113 -3.10 -0.97 10.24
C LEU A 113 -2.03 -0.55 11.26
N HIS A 114 -1.69 0.74 11.28
CA HIS A 114 -0.64 1.29 12.15
C HIS A 114 -1.04 1.20 13.63
N SER A 115 -2.32 1.29 13.96
CA SER A 115 -2.82 1.08 15.32
C SER A 115 -2.57 -0.36 15.80
N LEU A 116 -2.70 -1.34 14.90
CA LEU A 116 -2.42 -2.76 15.17
C LEU A 116 -0.93 -3.12 15.11
N GLY A 117 -0.05 -2.15 14.83
CA GLY A 117 1.39 -2.42 14.72
C GLY A 117 1.77 -3.12 13.41
N VAL A 118 0.94 -2.97 12.37
CA VAL A 118 1.16 -3.53 11.03
C VAL A 118 1.45 -2.40 10.05
N ALA A 119 2.46 -2.57 9.20
CA ALA A 119 2.73 -1.70 8.07
C ALA A 119 2.64 -2.48 6.76
N HIS A 120 2.16 -1.84 5.69
CA HIS A 120 1.92 -2.49 4.41
C HIS A 120 3.19 -2.64 3.57
N ARG A 121 4.04 -1.61 3.53
CA ARG A 121 5.36 -1.53 2.89
C ARG A 121 5.43 -1.71 1.36
N ASP A 122 4.34 -2.06 0.68
CA ASP A 122 4.23 -2.00 -0.80
C ASP A 122 2.94 -1.30 -1.25
N LEU A 123 2.62 -0.13 -0.70
CA LEU A 123 1.46 0.63 -1.17
C LEU A 123 1.72 1.23 -2.55
N LYS A 124 0.76 1.02 -3.45
CA LYS A 124 0.70 1.56 -4.81
C LYS A 124 -0.73 1.46 -5.34
N PRO A 125 -1.11 2.20 -6.39
CA PRO A 125 -2.49 2.19 -6.91
C PRO A 125 -2.99 0.78 -7.31
N GLU A 126 -2.11 -0.11 -7.75
CA GLU A 126 -2.44 -1.51 -8.09
C GLU A 126 -2.88 -2.33 -6.87
N ASN A 127 -2.43 -1.96 -5.67
CA ASN A 127 -2.77 -2.63 -4.42
C ASN A 127 -4.00 -2.01 -3.72
N LEU A 128 -4.64 -1.02 -4.35
CA LEU A 128 -5.84 -0.34 -3.86
C LEU A 128 -7.02 -0.70 -4.75
N LEU A 129 -7.92 -1.54 -4.25
CA LEU A 129 -9.11 -1.96 -4.97
C LEU A 129 -10.29 -1.04 -4.64
N VAL A 130 -11.27 -0.97 -5.52
CA VAL A 130 -12.52 -0.24 -5.27
C VAL A 130 -13.70 -1.19 -5.34
N HIS A 131 -14.60 -1.09 -4.35
CA HIS A 131 -15.89 -1.76 -4.40
C HIS A 131 -17.00 -0.87 -3.84
N LYS A 132 -18.01 -0.56 -4.66
CA LYS A 132 -19.16 0.29 -4.32
C LYS A 132 -18.75 1.64 -3.71
N GLY A 133 -17.74 2.27 -4.31
CA GLY A 133 -17.17 3.54 -3.82
C GLY A 133 -16.30 3.41 -2.56
N VAL A 134 -16.06 2.19 -2.08
CA VAL A 134 -15.16 1.92 -0.94
C VAL A 134 -13.80 1.49 -1.45
N LEU A 135 -12.76 2.23 -1.10
CA LEU A 135 -11.37 1.84 -1.35
C LEU A 135 -10.93 0.79 -0.33
N LYS A 136 -10.27 -0.26 -0.80
CA LYS A 136 -9.76 -1.40 -0.02
C LYS A 136 -8.28 -1.63 -0.28
N ILE A 137 -7.47 -1.58 0.77
CA ILE A 137 -6.06 -1.96 0.71
C ILE A 137 -5.94 -3.48 0.61
N SER A 138 -5.11 -3.97 -0.31
CA SER A 138 -4.91 -5.39 -0.60
C SER A 138 -3.43 -5.71 -0.80
N ASP A 139 -3.11 -7.00 -0.91
CA ASP A 139 -1.75 -7.54 -1.09
C ASP A 139 -0.76 -7.28 0.06
N PHE A 140 -0.93 -8.03 1.14
CA PHE A 140 -0.08 -7.97 2.33
C PHE A 140 1.22 -8.78 2.20
N GLY A 141 1.65 -9.15 0.99
CA GLY A 141 2.82 -10.00 0.78
C GLY A 141 4.15 -9.38 1.24
N SER A 142 4.20 -8.05 1.39
CA SER A 142 5.36 -7.32 1.94
C SER A 142 5.09 -6.73 3.34
N ALA A 143 3.92 -7.00 3.91
CA ALA A 143 3.51 -6.39 5.17
C ALA A 143 4.38 -6.89 6.33
N ASP A 144 4.54 -6.04 7.34
CA ASP A 144 5.36 -6.35 8.51
C ASP A 144 4.66 -6.00 9.82
N VAL A 145 4.77 -6.88 10.81
CA VAL A 145 4.29 -6.65 12.17
C VAL A 145 5.44 -6.02 12.96
N PHE A 146 5.47 -4.70 12.97
CA PHE A 146 6.51 -3.90 13.61
C PHE A 146 6.24 -3.67 15.11
N ARG A 147 5.02 -3.95 15.59
CA ARG A 147 4.67 -3.95 17.02
C ARG A 147 3.63 -5.03 17.30
N VAL A 148 3.87 -5.87 18.31
CA VAL A 148 2.87 -6.83 18.81
C VAL A 148 2.16 -6.28 20.03
N ALA A 149 0.95 -6.77 20.33
CA ALA A 149 0.09 -6.23 21.39
C ALA A 149 0.75 -6.14 22.79
N TRP A 150 1.71 -7.01 23.07
CA TRP A 150 2.40 -7.09 24.38
C TRP A 150 3.71 -6.28 24.43
N GLN A 151 4.10 -5.61 23.35
CA GLN A 151 5.32 -4.81 23.29
C GLN A 151 5.00 -3.31 23.40
N GLU A 152 5.69 -2.62 24.30
CA GLU A 152 5.58 -1.15 24.44
C GLU A 152 6.28 -0.41 23.30
N HIS A 153 7.29 -1.03 22.68
CA HIS A 153 8.11 -0.39 21.65
C HIS A 153 7.97 -1.10 20.31
N SER A 154 7.91 -0.29 19.26
CA SER A 154 8.02 -0.74 17.89
C SER A 154 9.46 -1.18 17.60
N ARG A 155 9.62 -2.23 16.79
CA ARG A 155 10.91 -2.57 16.19
C ARG A 155 11.07 -1.90 14.83
N LEU A 156 12.32 -1.82 14.39
CA LEU A 156 12.62 -1.49 13.00
C LEU A 156 12.22 -2.66 12.09
N SER A 157 11.85 -2.30 10.87
CA SER A 157 11.67 -3.21 9.76
C SER A 157 12.92 -3.19 8.88
N ASP A 158 13.20 -4.31 8.23
CA ASP A 158 14.40 -4.50 7.44
C ASP A 158 14.05 -5.03 6.05
N GLY A 159 14.99 -4.90 5.12
CA GLY A 159 14.86 -5.37 3.74
C GLY A 159 14.31 -4.33 2.77
N LEU A 160 14.87 -4.37 1.56
CA LEU A 160 14.43 -3.61 0.40
C LEU A 160 13.17 -4.27 -0.19
N CYS A 161 12.00 -3.74 0.12
CA CYS A 161 10.72 -4.18 -0.41
C CYS A 161 9.87 -2.99 -0.87
N GLY A 162 8.87 -3.27 -1.68
CA GLY A 162 8.00 -2.26 -2.27
C GLY A 162 8.23 -2.09 -3.77
N THR A 163 7.54 -1.11 -4.35
CA THR A 163 7.66 -0.74 -5.77
C THR A 163 8.34 0.62 -5.87
N THR A 164 9.44 0.70 -6.63
CA THR A 164 10.46 1.75 -6.54
C THR A 164 9.94 3.21 -6.47
N PRO A 165 8.95 3.64 -7.28
CA PRO A 165 8.47 5.03 -7.21
C PRO A 165 7.78 5.40 -5.89
N TYR A 166 7.27 4.39 -5.17
CA TYR A 166 6.51 4.55 -3.92
C TYR A 166 7.36 4.31 -2.67
N MET A 167 8.60 3.84 -2.83
CA MET A 167 9.51 3.60 -1.71
C MET A 167 10.01 4.91 -1.10
N ALA A 168 9.99 4.96 0.24
CA ALA A 168 10.58 6.05 1.01
C ALA A 168 12.13 5.99 0.96
N PRO A 169 12.83 7.14 1.08
CA PRO A 169 14.29 7.18 0.95
C PRO A 169 15.02 6.30 1.96
N GLU A 170 14.50 6.17 3.18
CA GLU A 170 15.13 5.36 4.24
C GLU A 170 15.15 3.86 3.95
N ILE A 171 14.28 3.35 3.06
CA ILE A 171 14.25 1.93 2.67
C ILE A 171 15.57 1.55 1.97
N PHE A 172 16.21 2.50 1.27
CA PHE A 172 17.43 2.27 0.51
C PHE A 172 18.72 2.30 1.35
N LEU A 173 18.63 2.58 2.65
CA LEU A 173 19.81 2.78 3.51
C LEU A 173 20.35 1.49 4.15
N ASP A 174 19.63 0.36 4.01
CA ASP A 174 20.00 -0.97 4.54
C ASP A 174 20.40 -1.00 6.04
N GLN A 175 19.80 -0.11 6.84
CA GLN A 175 20.08 0.03 8.29
C GLN A 175 18.85 -0.25 9.17
N GLY A 176 17.78 -0.79 8.56
CA GLY A 176 16.46 -0.84 9.17
C GLY A 176 15.74 0.52 9.17
N TYR A 177 14.41 0.51 9.27
CA TYR A 177 13.59 1.72 9.20
C TYR A 177 12.26 1.57 9.95
N TRP A 178 11.67 2.71 10.32
CA TRP A 178 10.33 2.75 10.87
C TRP A 178 9.29 2.49 9.79
N ALA A 179 8.50 1.44 9.96
CA ALA A 179 7.60 0.94 8.92
C ALA A 179 6.38 1.85 8.66
N ALA A 180 5.77 2.40 9.71
CA ALA A 180 4.60 3.26 9.54
C ALA A 180 4.89 4.54 8.72
N PRO A 181 6.00 5.27 8.94
CA PRO A 181 6.38 6.39 8.08
C PRO A 181 6.57 6.04 6.60
N VAL A 182 7.02 4.82 6.25
CA VAL A 182 7.20 4.47 4.83
C VAL A 182 5.87 4.34 4.10
N ASP A 183 4.82 3.87 4.78
CA ASP A 183 3.47 3.83 4.23
C ASP A 183 2.91 5.24 4.01
N VAL A 184 3.20 6.18 4.92
CA VAL A 184 2.80 7.59 4.74
C VAL A 184 3.46 8.18 3.49
N TRP A 185 4.73 7.90 3.27
CA TRP A 185 5.42 8.34 2.06
C TRP A 185 4.71 7.81 0.81
N ALA A 186 4.46 6.51 0.75
CA ALA A 186 3.79 5.87 -0.37
C ALA A 186 2.39 6.46 -0.60
N ALA A 187 1.61 6.70 0.45
CA ALA A 187 0.31 7.35 0.37
C ALA A 187 0.40 8.77 -0.25
N GLY A 188 1.45 9.54 0.09
CA GLY A 188 1.70 10.84 -0.54
C GLY A 188 1.98 10.73 -2.05
N ILE A 189 2.78 9.73 -2.47
CA ILE A 189 3.02 9.46 -3.90
C ILE A 189 1.70 9.04 -4.60
N ILE A 190 0.85 8.25 -3.94
CA ILE A 190 -0.44 7.81 -4.48
C ILE A 190 -1.40 9.00 -4.66
N LEU A 191 -1.46 9.94 -3.72
CA LEU A 191 -2.24 11.18 -3.89
C LEU A 191 -1.78 11.96 -5.12
N PHE A 192 -0.47 12.08 -5.33
CA PHE A 192 0.06 12.73 -6.53
C PHE A 192 -0.32 11.96 -7.80
N CYS A 193 -0.27 10.63 -7.76
CA CYS A 193 -0.64 9.77 -8.87
C CYS A 193 -2.12 9.92 -9.25
N MET A 194 -3.02 9.92 -8.26
CA MET A 194 -4.44 10.17 -8.48
C MET A 194 -4.70 11.55 -9.12
N LYS A 195 -3.92 12.56 -8.72
CA LYS A 195 -4.08 13.94 -9.21
C LYS A 195 -3.52 14.20 -10.60
N PHE A 196 -2.49 13.48 -11.02
CA PHE A 196 -1.69 13.86 -12.20
C PHE A 196 -1.35 12.72 -13.16
N ASP A 197 -1.83 11.50 -12.91
CA ASP A 197 -1.47 10.29 -13.67
C ASP A 197 0.05 10.13 -13.86
N GLY A 198 0.78 10.20 -12.74
CA GLY A 198 2.24 10.11 -12.74
C GLY A 198 2.82 10.12 -11.34
N VAL A 199 4.15 10.12 -11.25
CA VAL A 199 4.88 10.20 -9.97
C VAL A 199 5.76 11.44 -9.97
N PRO A 200 6.04 12.05 -8.80
CA PRO A 200 6.88 13.25 -8.74
C PRO A 200 8.34 12.95 -9.11
N PHE A 201 8.81 11.74 -8.82
CA PHE A 201 10.14 11.21 -9.15
C PHE A 201 10.03 9.69 -9.32
N GLY A 202 10.92 9.10 -10.12
CA GLY A 202 10.91 7.66 -10.39
C GLY A 202 11.47 6.83 -9.23
N SER A 203 12.32 7.43 -8.40
CA SER A 203 12.78 6.84 -7.14
C SER A 203 13.22 7.94 -6.16
N ALA A 204 13.16 7.65 -4.85
CA ALA A 204 13.67 8.55 -3.80
C ALA A 204 15.20 8.41 -3.61
N LEU A 205 15.95 8.33 -4.72
CA LEU A 205 17.41 8.18 -4.75
C LEU A 205 18.05 9.42 -5.39
N LEU A 206 19.28 9.74 -5.00
CA LEU A 206 20.01 10.88 -5.58
C LEU A 206 20.38 10.66 -7.06
N THR A 207 20.31 9.43 -7.55
CA THR A 207 20.49 9.07 -8.96
C THR A 207 19.27 9.37 -9.82
N ASP A 208 18.10 9.60 -9.22
CA ASP A 208 16.90 10.05 -9.94
C ASP A 208 17.07 11.50 -10.40
N THR A 209 16.52 11.84 -11.56
CA THR A 209 16.61 13.20 -12.13
C THR A 209 15.86 14.25 -11.29
N ASN A 210 14.71 13.88 -10.73
CA ASN A 210 13.78 14.81 -10.09
C ASN A 210 13.92 14.86 -8.56
N TYR A 211 14.35 13.76 -7.93
CA TYR A 211 14.45 13.71 -6.46
C TYR A 211 15.45 14.72 -5.86
N PRO A 212 16.68 14.92 -6.40
CA PRO A 212 17.57 15.99 -5.92
C PRO A 212 16.98 17.39 -6.09
N ILE A 213 16.20 17.61 -7.16
CA ILE A 213 15.50 18.87 -7.40
C ILE A 213 14.44 19.08 -6.32
N TYR A 214 13.68 18.04 -5.98
CA TYR A 214 12.72 18.05 -4.88
C TYR A 214 13.40 18.42 -3.57
N LEU A 215 14.49 17.75 -3.19
CA LEU A 215 15.23 18.02 -1.96
C LEU A 215 15.70 19.48 -1.86
N ARG A 216 16.21 20.04 -2.97
CA ARG A 216 16.66 21.44 -3.02
C ARG A 216 15.53 22.45 -2.93
N LYS A 217 14.36 22.16 -3.54
CA LYS A 217 13.23 23.10 -3.64
C LYS A 217 12.23 23.00 -2.49
N ARG A 218 12.17 21.86 -1.81
CA ARG A 218 11.25 21.59 -0.68
C ARG A 218 11.38 22.59 0.47
N PRO A 219 12.56 23.00 0.96
CA PRO A 219 12.67 23.96 2.06
C PRO A 219 11.97 25.29 1.77
N LEU A 220 11.96 25.70 0.50
CA LEU A 220 11.27 26.90 0.02
C LEU A 220 9.81 26.64 -0.38
N ARG A 221 9.37 25.38 -0.36
CA ARG A 221 8.06 24.91 -0.83
C ARG A 221 7.78 25.28 -2.30
N GLN A 222 8.82 25.25 -3.13
CA GLN A 222 8.82 25.67 -4.53
C GLN A 222 9.11 24.53 -5.51
N TYR A 223 8.70 23.30 -5.18
CA TYR A 223 8.81 22.19 -6.12
C TYR A 223 7.66 22.26 -7.15
N ASP A 224 8.00 22.49 -8.40
CA ASP A 224 7.05 22.81 -9.47
C ASP A 224 5.90 21.79 -9.65
N PRO A 225 6.14 20.46 -9.57
CA PRO A 225 5.05 19.50 -9.63
C PRO A 225 3.98 19.71 -8.54
N PHE A 226 4.36 20.18 -7.34
CA PHE A 226 3.39 20.44 -6.26
C PHE A 226 2.72 21.81 -6.39
N ASN A 227 3.28 22.73 -7.19
CA ASN A 227 2.69 24.05 -7.41
C ASN A 227 1.37 24.00 -8.19
N LYS A 228 1.05 22.86 -8.81
CA LYS A 228 -0.23 22.59 -9.49
C LYS A 228 -1.36 22.22 -8.52
N LEU A 229 -1.05 21.86 -7.27
CA LEU A 229 -2.04 21.51 -6.26
C LEU A 229 -2.59 22.76 -5.57
N ALA A 230 -3.84 22.70 -5.11
CA ALA A 230 -4.40 23.70 -4.18
C ALA A 230 -3.59 23.77 -2.87
N ARG A 231 -3.80 24.81 -2.07
CA ARG A 231 -2.98 25.13 -0.90
C ARG A 231 -2.93 23.99 0.13
N GLU A 232 -4.06 23.39 0.41
CA GLU A 232 -4.27 22.35 1.41
C GLU A 232 -3.59 21.03 1.00
N PRO A 233 -3.91 20.41 -0.16
CA PRO A 233 -3.22 19.21 -0.63
C PRO A 233 -1.72 19.46 -0.85
N ARG A 234 -1.32 20.64 -1.34
CA ARG A 234 0.10 21.00 -1.45
C ARG A 234 0.80 20.99 -0.08
N THR A 235 0.13 21.48 0.95
CA THR A 235 0.67 21.46 2.31
C THR A 235 0.83 20.05 2.83
N LEU A 236 -0.19 19.21 2.62
CA LEU A 236 -0.13 17.82 2.98
C LEU A 236 1.00 17.07 2.24
N MET A 237 1.15 17.28 0.93
CA MET A 237 2.20 16.65 0.12
C MET A 237 3.60 16.90 0.67
N TYR A 238 3.90 18.14 1.07
CA TYR A 238 5.18 18.42 1.71
C TYR A 238 5.30 17.70 3.06
N ALA A 239 4.26 17.66 3.89
CA ALA A 239 4.30 16.99 5.18
C ALA A 239 4.52 15.46 5.07
N MET A 240 3.84 14.80 4.13
CA MET A 240 3.94 13.35 3.90
C MET A 240 5.25 12.96 3.21
N LEU A 241 5.75 13.77 2.27
CA LEU A 241 7.00 13.50 1.57
C LEU A 241 8.20 14.15 2.25
N ASN A 242 8.20 14.20 3.59
CA ASN A 242 9.40 14.59 4.32
C ASN A 242 10.47 13.48 4.21
N PRO A 243 11.67 13.77 3.67
CA PRO A 243 12.74 12.77 3.57
C PRO A 243 13.29 12.35 4.94
N ASP A 244 13.17 13.19 5.96
CA ASP A 244 13.42 12.80 7.35
C ASP A 244 12.15 12.12 7.91
N CYS A 245 12.25 10.80 8.14
CA CYS A 245 11.14 9.99 8.63
C CYS A 245 10.64 10.42 10.02
N ASN A 246 11.50 11.00 10.87
CA ASN A 246 11.11 11.48 12.21
C ASN A 246 10.33 12.79 12.16
N ARG A 247 10.42 13.52 11.04
CA ARG A 247 9.68 14.77 10.78
C ARG A 247 8.52 14.54 9.80
N ARG A 248 8.27 13.30 9.40
CA ARG A 248 7.17 12.95 8.51
C ARG A 248 5.90 12.88 9.35
N ILE A 249 4.84 13.50 8.84
CA ILE A 249 3.54 13.53 9.52
C ILE A 249 3.00 12.11 9.71
N ALA A 250 2.39 11.80 10.87
CA ALA A 250 1.74 10.52 11.07
C ALA A 250 0.34 10.51 10.42
N VAL A 251 -0.18 9.34 10.06
CA VAL A 251 -1.51 9.20 9.43
C VAL A 251 -2.61 9.84 10.29
N GLN A 252 -2.55 9.62 11.60
CA GLN A 252 -3.51 10.19 12.55
C GLN A 252 -3.51 11.73 12.51
N ASP A 253 -2.33 12.35 12.41
CA ASP A 253 -2.21 13.81 12.32
C ASP A 253 -2.73 14.34 10.99
N VAL A 254 -2.53 13.60 9.89
CA VAL A 254 -3.13 13.94 8.58
C VAL A 254 -4.65 13.92 8.69
N LEU A 255 -5.22 12.87 9.27
CA LEU A 255 -6.67 12.74 9.45
C LEU A 255 -7.22 13.90 10.30
N ASN A 256 -6.47 14.38 11.28
CA ASN A 256 -6.87 15.51 12.15
C ASN A 256 -6.70 16.89 11.50
N MET A 257 -6.14 16.99 10.29
CA MET A 257 -6.03 18.28 9.59
C MET A 257 -7.44 18.84 9.31
N PRO A 258 -7.70 20.14 9.51
CA PRO A 258 -9.02 20.74 9.28
C PRO A 258 -9.60 20.44 7.90
N TRP A 259 -8.78 20.51 6.84
CA TRP A 259 -9.20 20.17 5.48
C TRP A 259 -9.58 18.69 5.31
N MET A 260 -8.89 17.77 5.99
CA MET A 260 -9.23 16.35 5.93
C MET A 260 -10.54 16.03 6.65
N GLN A 261 -10.90 16.83 7.66
CA GLN A 261 -12.17 16.73 8.36
C GLN A 261 -13.36 17.24 7.54
N THR A 262 -13.14 18.09 6.53
CA THR A 262 -14.22 18.60 5.66
C THR A 262 -14.58 17.70 4.49
N ILE A 263 -13.74 16.70 4.18
CA ILE A 263 -13.98 15.68 3.14
C ILE A 263 -14.88 14.59 3.71
#